data_AF-T0QG22-F1
#
_entry.id   AF-T0QG22-F1
#
_cell.length_a   1.000
_cell.length_b   1.000
_cell.length_c   1.000
_cell.angle_alpha   90.00
_cell.angle_beta   90.00
_cell.angle_gamma   90.00
#
_symmetry.space_group_name_H-M   'P 1'
#
loop_
_entity.id
_entity.type
_entity.pdbx_description
1 polymer ?
#
loop_
_entity_poly.entity_id
_entity_poly.type
_entity_poly.pdbx_seq_one_letter_code
_entity_poly.pdbx_strand_id
1 'polypeptide(L)'
;MDRVLTATHRGLAMSSLLETTPKVFVDEVFRPMMAYVYQDPMETTLPDELKEVVHATDANRRRSLGHIAMEELLHAANLLARDEERLVEAIATYWDICSVATDDIPWFIDHVLDMKLAKKAKRQLLQCVAESDASDDAKRDFLLAMMQTDSLSDTREQALKHLVTMDLVDASAIHALAHQLRDKSKRVQRLAFTSLLSIAPEVER
;
A
#
# COMPACT_ATOMS: atom_id res chain seq x y z
N MET A 1 7.05 -33.65 -22.90
CA MET A 1 6.46 -32.50 -23.63
C MET A 1 6.04 -31.51 -22.58
N ASP A 2 6.99 -30.67 -22.17
CA ASP A 2 6.80 -29.66 -21.15
C ASP A 2 5.83 -28.61 -21.68
N ARG A 3 4.64 -28.56 -21.09
CA ARG A 3 3.71 -27.45 -21.31
C ARG A 3 4.29 -26.27 -20.54
N VAL A 4 5.01 -25.40 -21.25
CA VAL A 4 5.28 -24.04 -20.78
C VAL A 4 3.91 -23.36 -20.68
N LEU A 5 3.31 -23.42 -19.50
CA LEU A 5 2.11 -22.64 -19.20
C LEU A 5 2.54 -21.18 -19.18
N THR A 6 1.99 -20.38 -20.08
CA THR A 6 2.18 -18.92 -20.06
C THR A 6 1.63 -18.36 -18.73
N ALA A 7 2.11 -17.18 -18.30
CA ALA A 7 1.68 -16.54 -17.06
C ALA A 7 0.14 -16.46 -16.95
N THR A 8 -0.53 -16.10 -18.05
CA THR A 8 -2.00 -16.06 -18.16
C THR A 8 -2.66 -17.42 -17.89
N HIS A 9 -2.04 -18.53 -18.31
CA HIS A 9 -2.58 -19.87 -18.02
C HIS A 9 -2.37 -20.29 -16.56
N ARG A 10 -1.34 -19.77 -15.88
CA ARG A 10 -1.06 -20.04 -14.46
C ARG A 10 -2.02 -19.27 -13.55
N GLY A 11 -2.24 -17.98 -13.80
CA GLY A 11 -3.22 -17.17 -13.07
C GLY A 11 -4.63 -17.78 -13.12
N LEU A 12 -5.09 -18.18 -14.32
CA LEU A 12 -6.39 -18.85 -14.48
C LEU A 12 -6.50 -20.19 -13.74
N ALA A 13 -5.42 -20.98 -13.69
CA ALA A 13 -5.40 -22.23 -12.94
C ALA A 13 -5.49 -22.00 -11.43
N MET A 14 -4.79 -20.98 -10.91
CA MET A 14 -4.84 -20.58 -9.51
C MET A 14 -6.24 -20.08 -9.11
N SER A 15 -6.86 -19.22 -9.92
CA SER A 15 -8.23 -18.76 -9.70
C SER A 15 -9.22 -19.93 -9.67
N SER A 16 -9.09 -20.91 -10.58
CA SER A 16 -9.95 -22.09 -10.58
C SER A 16 -9.79 -22.93 -9.31
N LEU A 17 -8.56 -23.14 -8.81
CA LEU A 17 -8.31 -23.88 -7.58
C LEU A 17 -8.89 -23.18 -6.35
N LEU A 18 -8.82 -21.85 -6.32
CA LEU A 18 -9.44 -21.04 -5.27
C LEU A 18 -10.97 -21.18 -5.27
N GLU A 19 -11.60 -21.39 -6.43
CA GLU A 19 -13.04 -21.62 -6.51
C GLU A 19 -13.44 -23.03 -6.09
N THR A 20 -12.71 -24.06 -6.52
CA THR A 20 -13.09 -25.47 -6.31
C THR A 20 -12.67 -26.00 -4.95
N THR A 21 -11.50 -25.58 -4.45
CA THR A 21 -10.89 -26.09 -3.21
C THR A 21 -10.25 -24.94 -2.41
N PRO A 22 -11.05 -23.99 -1.88
CA PRO A 22 -10.54 -22.72 -1.36
C PRO A 22 -9.52 -22.89 -0.23
N LYS A 23 -9.80 -23.79 0.72
CA LYS A 23 -8.91 -24.03 1.87
C LYS A 23 -7.55 -24.60 1.44
N VAL A 24 -7.57 -25.61 0.57
CA VAL A 24 -6.34 -26.24 0.05
C VAL A 24 -5.52 -25.23 -0.72
N PHE A 25 -6.17 -24.41 -1.56
CA PHE A 25 -5.49 -23.33 -2.26
C PHE A 25 -4.82 -22.34 -1.30
N VAL A 26 -5.54 -21.89 -0.26
CA VAL A 26 -4.97 -20.95 0.71
C VAL A 26 -3.77 -21.54 1.44
N ASP A 27 -3.92 -22.75 1.98
CA ASP A 27 -2.94 -23.38 2.85
C ASP A 27 -1.70 -23.87 2.07
N GLU A 28 -1.89 -24.39 0.86
CA GLU A 28 -0.82 -25.06 0.10
C GLU A 28 -0.25 -24.21 -1.06
N VAL A 29 -0.93 -23.13 -1.46
CA VAL A 29 -0.51 -22.31 -2.62
C VAL A 29 -0.33 -20.85 -2.22
N PHE A 30 -1.40 -20.17 -1.80
CA PHE A 30 -1.38 -18.72 -1.60
C PHE A 30 -0.44 -18.29 -0.47
N ARG A 31 -0.59 -18.85 0.74
CA ARG A 31 0.27 -18.51 1.90
C ARG A 31 1.75 -18.78 1.60
N PRO A 32 2.15 -19.96 1.09
CA PRO A 32 3.55 -20.21 0.74
C PRO A 32 4.12 -19.23 -0.29
N MET A 33 3.33 -18.87 -1.30
CA MET A 33 3.77 -17.91 -2.33
C MET A 33 3.93 -16.50 -1.77
N MET A 34 2.99 -16.01 -0.95
CA MET A 34 3.12 -14.71 -0.28
C MET A 34 4.35 -14.67 0.63
N ALA A 35 4.54 -15.71 1.44
CA ALA A 35 5.70 -15.81 2.33
C ALA A 35 7.04 -15.81 1.56
N TYR A 36 7.09 -16.48 0.41
CA TYR A 36 8.25 -16.48 -0.48
C TYR A 36 8.52 -15.08 -1.05
N VAL A 37 7.50 -14.44 -1.62
CA VAL A 37 7.63 -13.11 -2.25
C VAL A 37 8.09 -12.04 -1.26
N TYR A 38 7.66 -12.10 0.00
CA TYR A 38 8.14 -11.15 1.01
C TYR A 38 9.58 -11.37 1.47
N GLN A 39 10.11 -12.58 1.34
CA GLN A 39 11.48 -12.89 1.77
C GLN A 39 12.50 -12.61 0.68
N ASP A 40 12.11 -12.81 -0.59
CA ASP A 40 12.97 -12.60 -1.75
C ASP A 40 12.14 -12.17 -2.99
N PRO A 41 11.94 -10.85 -3.19
CA PRO A 41 11.15 -10.34 -4.31
C PRO A 41 11.77 -10.51 -5.71
N MET A 42 12.93 -11.17 -5.87
CA MET A 42 13.72 -11.10 -7.11
C MET A 42 13.16 -11.93 -8.30
N GLU A 43 13.19 -11.32 -9.49
CA GLU A 43 12.97 -11.88 -10.85
C GLU A 43 11.93 -13.01 -10.99
N THR A 44 10.71 -12.76 -10.54
CA THR A 44 9.59 -13.65 -10.84
C THR A 44 8.39 -12.83 -11.32
N THR A 45 7.60 -13.40 -12.23
CA THR A 45 6.27 -12.89 -12.58
C THR A 45 5.23 -13.15 -11.48
N LEU A 46 5.68 -13.61 -10.31
CA LEU A 46 4.83 -14.13 -9.25
C LEU A 46 4.01 -13.04 -8.53
N PRO A 47 4.56 -11.85 -8.22
CA PRO A 47 3.74 -10.75 -7.70
C PRO A 47 2.59 -10.39 -8.64
N ASP A 48 2.86 -10.32 -9.95
CA ASP A 48 1.84 -10.04 -10.96
C ASP A 48 0.77 -11.15 -11.03
N GLU A 49 1.20 -12.42 -11.02
CA GLU A 49 0.29 -13.57 -11.02
C GLU A 49 -0.60 -13.60 -9.76
N LEU A 50 -0.04 -13.28 -8.59
CA LEU A 50 -0.80 -13.18 -7.34
C LEU A 50 -1.78 -12.01 -7.37
N LYS A 51 -1.36 -10.86 -7.91
CA LYS A 51 -2.22 -9.69 -8.11
C LYS A 51 -3.39 -10.03 -9.02
N GLU A 52 -3.16 -10.68 -10.16
CA GLU A 52 -4.23 -11.13 -11.05
C GLU A 52 -5.25 -12.03 -10.32
N VAL A 53 -4.76 -13.00 -9.53
CA VAL A 53 -5.63 -13.90 -8.76
C VAL A 53 -6.46 -13.14 -7.72
N VAL A 54 -5.84 -12.25 -6.94
CA VAL A 54 -6.54 -11.45 -5.91
C VAL A 54 -7.59 -10.55 -6.55
N HIS A 55 -7.26 -9.89 -7.66
CA HIS A 55 -8.17 -8.98 -8.35
C HIS A 55 -9.33 -9.70 -9.04
N ALA A 56 -9.13 -10.92 -9.55
CA ALA A 56 -10.16 -11.72 -10.21
C ALA A 56 -11.25 -12.23 -9.23
N THR A 57 -11.03 -12.15 -7.92
CA THR A 57 -11.97 -12.64 -6.91
C THR A 57 -13.02 -11.60 -6.50
N ASP A 58 -14.12 -12.07 -5.91
CA ASP A 58 -15.14 -11.20 -5.31
C ASP A 58 -14.60 -10.43 -4.10
N ALA A 59 -15.26 -9.34 -3.73
CA ALA A 59 -14.81 -8.42 -2.69
C ALA A 59 -14.58 -9.09 -1.32
N ASN A 60 -15.40 -10.07 -0.92
CA ASN A 60 -15.26 -10.73 0.38
C ASN A 60 -14.05 -11.65 0.41
N ARG A 61 -13.80 -12.38 -0.69
CA ARG A 61 -12.60 -13.22 -0.82
C ARG A 61 -11.35 -12.37 -0.94
N ARG A 62 -11.38 -11.29 -1.73
CA ARG A 62 -10.28 -10.34 -1.86
C ARG A 62 -9.85 -9.79 -0.50
N ARG A 63 -10.81 -9.37 0.32
CA ARG A 63 -10.56 -8.94 1.71
C ARG A 63 -9.89 -10.04 2.54
N SER A 64 -10.42 -11.25 2.46
CA SER A 64 -9.89 -12.40 3.21
C SER A 64 -8.45 -12.75 2.80
N LEU A 65 -8.15 -12.72 1.50
CA LEU A 65 -6.80 -12.92 0.96
C LEU A 65 -5.86 -11.79 1.36
N GLY A 66 -6.32 -10.53 1.36
CA GLY A 66 -5.58 -9.39 1.87
C GLY A 66 -5.20 -9.55 3.35
N HIS A 67 -6.13 -9.99 4.20
CA HIS A 67 -5.81 -10.26 5.60
C HIS A 67 -4.76 -11.36 5.78
N ILE A 68 -4.87 -12.45 5.03
CA ILE A 68 -3.88 -13.53 5.04
C ILE A 68 -2.52 -13.02 4.57
N ALA A 69 -2.48 -12.25 3.48
CA ALA A 69 -1.26 -11.65 2.94
C ALA A 69 -0.59 -10.71 3.96
N MET A 70 -1.36 -9.98 4.76
CA MET A 70 -0.81 -9.15 5.84
C MET A 70 -0.31 -10.00 7.01
N GLU A 71 -1.00 -11.08 7.39
CA GLU A 71 -0.47 -12.01 8.39
C GLU A 71 0.94 -12.46 7.97
N GLU A 72 1.10 -12.91 6.73
CA GLU A 72 2.41 -13.31 6.19
C GLU A 72 3.43 -12.15 6.17
N LEU A 73 2.99 -10.92 5.88
CA LEU A 73 3.85 -9.72 5.95
C LEU A 73 4.33 -9.45 7.38
N LEU A 74 3.47 -9.59 8.38
CA LEU A 74 3.84 -9.44 9.79
C LEU A 74 4.82 -10.52 10.25
N HIS A 75 4.67 -11.76 9.74
CA HIS A 75 5.67 -12.81 9.96
C HIS A 75 7.01 -12.45 9.31
N ALA A 76 7.00 -11.99 8.05
CA ALA A 76 8.19 -11.54 7.34
C ALA A 76 8.86 -10.33 8.04
N ALA A 77 8.09 -9.38 8.57
CA ALA A 77 8.60 -8.22 9.29
C ALA A 77 9.44 -8.59 10.51
N ASN A 78 9.07 -9.66 11.23
CA ASN A 78 9.87 -10.18 12.33
C ASN A 78 11.21 -10.76 11.86
N LEU A 79 11.24 -11.42 10.70
CA LEU A 79 12.45 -11.99 10.10
C LEU A 79 13.36 -10.88 9.53
N LEU A 80 12.75 -9.89 8.89
CA LEU A 80 13.41 -8.77 8.22
C LEU A 80 13.69 -7.57 9.14
N ALA A 81 13.48 -7.69 10.45
CA ALA A 81 13.61 -6.57 11.39
C ALA A 81 14.99 -5.88 11.38
N ARG A 82 16.02 -6.53 10.83
CA ARG A 82 17.39 -5.98 10.68
C ARG A 82 17.70 -5.49 9.26
N ASP A 83 16.81 -5.74 8.30
CA ASP A 83 16.93 -5.36 6.90
C ASP A 83 15.69 -4.53 6.50
N GLU A 84 15.70 -3.26 6.89
CA GLU A 84 14.58 -2.35 6.64
C GLU A 84 14.33 -2.11 5.14
N GLU A 85 15.35 -2.29 4.29
CA GLU A 85 15.20 -2.11 2.84
C GLU A 85 14.31 -3.22 2.28
N ARG A 86 14.62 -4.48 2.59
CA ARG A 86 13.77 -5.61 2.23
C ARG A 86 12.38 -5.56 2.87
N LEU A 87 12.30 -5.07 4.11
CA LEU A 87 11.00 -4.87 4.76
C LEU A 87 10.14 -3.85 4.00
N VAL A 88 10.72 -2.74 3.55
CA VAL A 88 10.00 -1.76 2.73
C VAL A 88 9.56 -2.39 1.40
N GLU A 89 10.40 -3.19 0.75
CA GLU A 89 10.03 -3.92 -0.47
C GLU A 89 8.87 -4.89 -0.24
N ALA A 90 8.87 -5.63 0.88
CA ALA A 90 7.78 -6.53 1.24
C ALA A 90 6.46 -5.76 1.48
N ILE A 91 6.51 -4.63 2.19
CA ILE A 91 5.34 -3.75 2.40
C ILE A 91 4.83 -3.20 1.06
N ALA A 92 5.73 -2.74 0.19
CA ALA A 92 5.38 -2.24 -1.14
C ALA A 92 4.77 -3.33 -2.02
N THR A 93 5.25 -4.57 -1.90
CA THR A 93 4.72 -5.71 -2.63
C THR A 93 3.32 -6.09 -2.14
N TYR A 94 3.09 -6.09 -0.81
CA TYR A 94 1.74 -6.23 -0.26
C TYR A 94 0.81 -5.15 -0.81
N TRP A 95 1.27 -3.89 -0.79
CA TRP A 95 0.49 -2.76 -1.30
C TRP A 95 0.12 -2.96 -2.77
N ASP A 96 1.07 -3.40 -3.61
CA ASP A 96 0.79 -3.60 -5.03
C ASP A 96 -0.21 -4.75 -5.29
N ILE A 97 -0.08 -5.87 -4.58
CA ILE A 97 -0.96 -7.05 -4.75
C ILE A 97 -2.36 -6.81 -4.14
N CYS A 98 -2.43 -6.15 -2.98
CA CYS A 98 -3.61 -6.14 -2.12
C CYS A 98 -4.28 -4.76 -1.94
N SER A 99 -3.76 -3.67 -2.54
CA SER A 99 -4.32 -2.30 -2.41
C SER A 99 -5.80 -2.17 -2.80
N VAL A 100 -6.36 -3.17 -3.50
CA VAL A 100 -7.73 -3.20 -4.01
C VAL A 100 -8.78 -3.65 -2.97
N ALA A 101 -8.36 -3.95 -1.74
CA ALA A 101 -9.27 -4.10 -0.60
C ALA A 101 -9.55 -2.73 0.06
N THR A 102 -10.04 -1.76 -0.71
CA THR A 102 -10.11 -0.31 -0.37
C THR A 102 -10.82 0.03 0.94
N ASP A 103 -11.58 -0.88 1.54
CA ASP A 103 -12.20 -0.66 2.86
C ASP A 103 -11.20 -0.83 4.02
N ASP A 104 -10.03 -1.43 3.78
CA ASP A 104 -9.08 -1.85 4.81
C ASP A 104 -7.77 -1.04 4.81
N ILE A 105 -7.74 0.10 4.11
CA ILE A 105 -6.60 1.03 4.11
C ILE A 105 -6.23 1.48 5.54
N PRO A 106 -7.18 1.89 6.41
CA PRO A 106 -6.87 2.25 7.80
C PRO A 106 -6.18 1.12 8.56
N TRP A 107 -6.64 -0.12 8.37
CA TRP A 107 -6.06 -1.29 9.01
C TRP A 107 -4.62 -1.52 8.54
N PHE A 108 -4.35 -1.42 7.23
CA PHE A 108 -2.99 -1.49 6.69
C PHE A 108 -2.08 -0.40 7.29
N ILE A 109 -2.56 0.84 7.32
CA ILE A 109 -1.79 1.99 7.85
C ILE A 109 -1.45 1.76 9.32
N ASP A 110 -2.40 1.33 10.15
CA ASP A 110 -2.16 1.10 11.57
C ASP A 110 -1.03 0.09 11.77
N HIS A 111 -1.01 -1.01 11.01
CA HIS A 111 0.04 -2.02 11.09
C HIS A 111 1.40 -1.47 10.59
N VAL A 112 1.42 -0.70 9.50
CA VAL A 112 2.65 -0.06 9.00
C VAL A 112 3.20 0.96 10.00
N LEU A 113 2.34 1.70 10.70
CA LEU A 113 2.76 2.65 11.73
C LEU A 113 3.33 1.95 12.97
N ASP A 114 2.82 0.76 13.30
CA ASP A 114 3.33 -0.10 14.37
C ASP A 114 4.66 -0.77 14.03
N MET A 115 4.93 -1.01 12.73
CA MET A 115 6.27 -1.34 12.25
C MET A 115 7.17 -0.12 12.48
N LYS A 116 8.05 -0.18 13.48
CA LYS A 116 8.91 0.93 13.94
C LYS A 116 10.03 1.30 12.95
N LEU A 117 9.67 1.52 11.70
CA LEU A 117 10.57 1.85 10.59
C LEU A 117 11.32 3.15 10.86
N ALA A 118 12.61 3.16 10.55
CA ALA A 118 13.39 4.38 10.59
C ALA A 118 12.88 5.40 9.56
N LYS A 119 13.24 6.66 9.78
CA LYS A 119 12.88 7.79 8.91
C LYS A 119 13.20 7.55 7.43
N LYS A 120 14.34 6.92 7.12
CA LYS A 120 14.74 6.63 5.73
C LYS A 120 13.78 5.64 5.08
N ALA A 121 13.49 4.52 5.76
CA ALA A 121 12.57 3.50 5.31
C ALA A 121 11.15 4.05 5.11
N LYS A 122 10.65 4.87 6.05
CA LYS A 122 9.34 5.54 5.89
C LYS A 122 9.27 6.43 4.66
N ARG A 123 10.34 7.17 4.35
CA ARG A 123 10.38 8.00 3.13
C ARG A 123 10.40 7.16 1.86
N GLN A 124 11.15 6.07 1.86
CA GLN A 124 11.16 5.13 0.74
C GLN A 124 9.78 4.51 0.53
N LEU A 125 9.11 4.09 1.60
CA LEU A 125 7.76 3.56 1.53
C LEU A 125 6.76 4.57 0.95
N LEU A 126 6.80 5.84 1.40
CA LEU A 126 5.97 6.90 0.84
C LEU A 126 6.20 7.07 -0.67
N GLN A 127 7.45 6.97 -1.12
CA GLN A 127 7.80 7.02 -2.54
C GLN A 127 7.22 5.82 -3.29
N CYS A 128 7.42 4.60 -2.78
CA CYS A 128 6.88 3.38 -3.39
C CYS A 128 5.36 3.44 -3.54
N VAL A 129 4.63 3.94 -2.54
CA VAL A 129 3.17 4.11 -2.61
C VAL A 129 2.78 5.18 -3.63
N ALA A 130 3.49 6.31 -3.66
CA ALA A 130 3.19 7.38 -4.62
C ALA A 130 3.40 6.94 -6.08
N GLU A 131 4.38 6.07 -6.34
CA GLU A 131 4.74 5.57 -7.67
C GLU A 131 4.01 4.27 -8.06
N SER A 132 3.23 3.67 -7.16
CA SER A 132 2.59 2.38 -7.45
C SER A 132 1.45 2.48 -8.45
N ASP A 133 0.94 1.35 -8.93
CA ASP A 133 -0.24 1.28 -9.81
C ASP A 133 -1.58 1.26 -9.04
N ALA A 134 -1.55 1.53 -7.72
CA ALA A 134 -2.76 1.62 -6.91
C ALA A 134 -3.64 2.80 -7.36
N SER A 135 -4.94 2.75 -7.05
CA SER A 135 -5.84 3.86 -7.36
C SER A 135 -5.42 5.15 -6.65
N ASP A 136 -5.69 6.29 -7.28
CA ASP A 136 -5.38 7.60 -6.69
C ASP A 136 -6.08 7.81 -5.35
N ASP A 137 -7.29 7.26 -5.18
CA ASP A 137 -8.00 7.29 -3.91
C ASP A 137 -7.24 6.52 -2.82
N ALA A 138 -6.75 5.31 -3.13
CA ALA A 138 -6.01 4.51 -2.16
C ALA A 138 -4.68 5.19 -1.76
N LYS A 139 -3.95 5.70 -2.75
CA LYS A 139 -2.72 6.48 -2.50
C LYS A 139 -3.02 7.71 -1.64
N ARG A 140 -4.09 8.45 -1.95
CA ARG A 140 -4.50 9.63 -1.21
C ARG A 140 -4.79 9.29 0.25
N ASP A 141 -5.57 8.25 0.51
CA ASP A 141 -5.93 7.83 1.87
C ASP A 141 -4.70 7.42 2.68
N PHE A 142 -3.80 6.64 2.09
CA PHE A 142 -2.54 6.27 2.74
C PHE A 142 -1.69 7.49 3.09
N LEU A 143 -1.48 8.40 2.13
CA LEU A 143 -0.68 9.60 2.32
C LEU A 143 -1.34 10.57 3.33
N LEU A 144 -2.66 10.70 3.31
CA LEU A 144 -3.43 11.51 4.27
C LEU A 144 -3.24 10.98 5.69
N ALA A 145 -3.36 9.68 5.88
CA ALA A 145 -3.19 9.08 7.19
C ALA A 145 -1.75 9.25 7.69
N MET A 146 -0.74 8.94 6.87
CA MET A 146 0.68 9.16 7.22
C MET A 146 0.97 10.63 7.54
N MET A 147 0.37 11.57 6.80
CA MET A 147 0.46 13.01 7.07
C MET A 147 -0.19 13.40 8.40
N GLN A 148 -1.23 12.71 8.86
CA GLN A 148 -1.95 13.07 10.08
C GLN A 148 -1.39 12.41 11.33
N THR A 149 -0.95 11.16 11.23
CA THR A 149 -0.71 10.30 12.40
C THR A 149 0.77 10.05 12.69
N ASP A 150 1.66 10.17 11.69
CA ASP A 150 3.07 9.85 11.90
C ASP A 150 3.72 10.81 12.90
N SER A 151 4.49 10.29 13.85
CA SER A 151 5.15 11.09 14.88
C SER A 151 6.27 11.98 14.33
N LEU A 152 6.89 11.61 13.21
CA LEU A 152 8.00 12.32 12.59
C LEU A 152 7.49 13.39 11.61
N SER A 153 7.80 14.65 11.91
CA SER A 153 7.41 15.78 11.07
C SER A 153 7.98 15.71 9.65
N ASP A 154 9.16 15.11 9.47
CA ASP A 154 9.76 14.89 8.16
C ASP A 154 8.97 13.89 7.30
N THR A 155 8.37 12.88 7.92
CA THR A 155 7.49 11.91 7.23
C THR A 155 6.19 12.60 6.86
N ARG A 156 5.57 13.34 7.80
CA ARG A 156 4.35 14.11 7.53
C ARG A 156 4.54 15.13 6.41
N GLU A 157 5.68 15.84 6.40
CA GLU A 157 6.01 16.77 5.32
C GLU A 157 6.18 16.06 3.98
N GLN A 158 6.82 14.89 3.95
CA GLN A 158 7.00 14.13 2.71
C GLN A 158 5.67 13.60 2.17
N ALA A 159 4.81 13.06 3.05
CA ALA A 159 3.46 12.64 2.67
C ALA A 159 2.65 13.81 2.09
N LEU A 160 2.73 14.98 2.72
CA LEU A 160 2.13 16.21 2.23
C LEU A 160 2.68 16.63 0.85
N LYS A 161 3.98 16.48 0.59
CA LYS A 161 4.56 16.76 -0.73
C LYS A 161 4.00 15.86 -1.83
N HIS A 162 3.75 14.59 -1.54
CA HIS A 162 3.11 13.70 -2.52
C HIS A 162 1.64 14.08 -2.72
N LEU A 163 0.90 14.35 -1.65
CA LEU A 163 -0.51 14.76 -1.74
C LEU A 163 -0.71 15.98 -2.62
N VAL A 164 0.15 16.99 -2.53
CA VAL A 164 -0.03 18.25 -3.29
C VAL A 164 0.29 18.11 -4.78
N THR A 165 0.90 17.00 -5.19
CA THR A 165 1.06 16.65 -6.60
C THR A 165 -0.13 15.89 -7.17
N MET A 166 -1.06 15.46 -6.31
CA MET A 166 -2.30 14.81 -6.69
C MET A 166 -3.40 15.86 -6.90
N ASP A 167 -4.44 15.51 -7.66
CA ASP A 167 -5.63 16.32 -7.77
C ASP A 167 -6.47 16.22 -6.48
N LEU A 168 -6.43 17.28 -5.66
CA LEU A 168 -7.07 17.35 -4.36
C LEU A 168 -8.36 18.17 -4.43
N VAL A 169 -9.37 17.61 -5.10
CA VAL A 169 -10.73 18.18 -5.16
C VAL A 169 -11.64 17.69 -4.04
N ASP A 170 -11.25 16.63 -3.34
CA ASP A 170 -12.06 16.05 -2.28
C ASP A 170 -12.04 16.88 -0.98
N ALA A 171 -13.22 17.10 -0.41
CA ALA A 171 -13.39 17.91 0.79
C ALA A 171 -12.68 17.32 2.02
N SER A 172 -12.59 15.99 2.14
CA SER A 172 -11.92 15.36 3.28
C SER A 172 -10.42 15.62 3.25
N ALA A 173 -9.82 15.57 2.05
CA ALA A 173 -8.41 15.90 1.85
C ALA A 173 -8.12 17.37 2.18
N ILE A 174 -8.97 18.30 1.73
CA ILE A 174 -8.84 19.74 2.05
C ILE A 174 -8.95 19.97 3.56
N HIS A 175 -9.90 19.32 4.24
CA HIS A 175 -10.02 19.41 5.70
C HIS A 175 -8.79 18.85 6.43
N ALA A 176 -8.26 17.73 5.97
CA ALA A 176 -7.04 17.14 6.51
C ALA A 176 -5.83 18.08 6.34
N LEU A 177 -5.69 18.74 5.19
CA LEU A 177 -4.69 19.77 4.94
C LEU A 177 -4.86 20.98 5.88
N ALA A 178 -6.08 21.47 6.04
CA ALA A 178 -6.38 22.58 6.95
C ALA A 178 -6.02 22.25 8.41
N HIS A 179 -6.18 20.99 8.82
CA HIS A 179 -5.74 20.54 10.15
C HIS A 179 -4.21 20.67 10.33
N GLN A 180 -3.42 20.50 9.27
CA GLN A 180 -1.95 20.64 9.31
C GLN A 180 -1.48 22.08 9.54
N LEU A 181 -2.35 23.09 9.41
CA LEU A 181 -2.03 24.47 9.84
C LEU A 181 -1.73 24.57 11.34
N ARG A 182 -2.16 23.58 12.12
CA ARG A 182 -1.91 23.46 13.56
C ARG A 182 -0.79 22.47 13.89
N ASP A 183 -0.08 21.93 12.90
CA ASP A 183 0.99 20.95 13.11
C ASP A 183 2.10 21.52 13.99
N LYS A 184 2.79 20.70 14.79
CA LYS A 184 3.89 21.17 15.66
C LYS A 184 5.10 21.69 14.87
N SER A 185 5.28 21.22 13.63
CA SER A 185 6.36 21.60 12.73
C SER A 185 5.98 22.82 11.90
N LYS A 186 6.77 23.89 12.03
CA LYS A 186 6.63 25.09 11.19
C LYS A 186 6.84 24.82 9.70
N ARG A 187 7.57 23.76 9.32
CA ARG A 187 7.73 23.37 7.92
C ARG A 187 6.44 22.77 7.36
N VAL A 188 5.81 21.86 8.09
CA VAL A 188 4.52 21.26 7.73
C VAL A 188 3.43 22.33 7.67
N GLN A 189 3.35 23.21 8.67
CA GLN A 189 2.39 24.33 8.68
C GLN A 189 2.50 25.21 7.43
N ARG A 190 3.73 25.60 7.07
CA ARG A 190 3.97 26.44 5.88
C ARG A 190 3.57 25.74 4.60
N LEU A 191 3.98 24.47 4.46
CA LEU A 191 3.65 23.69 3.27
C LEU A 191 2.13 23.54 3.14
N ALA A 192 1.42 23.17 4.20
CA ALA A 192 -0.03 23.04 4.20
C ALA A 192 -0.73 24.35 3.83
N PHE A 193 -0.24 25.48 4.38
CA PHE A 193 -0.77 26.80 4.02
C PHE A 193 -0.59 27.11 2.53
N THR A 194 0.62 26.90 1.99
CA THR A 194 0.87 27.15 0.55
C THR A 194 0.05 26.23 -0.35
N SER A 195 -0.16 24.98 0.06
CA SER A 195 -0.97 24.01 -0.66
C SER A 195 -2.43 24.42 -0.70
N LEU A 196 -3.01 24.82 0.44
CA LEU A 196 -4.40 25.29 0.51
C LEU A 196 -4.63 26.55 -0.34
N LEU A 197 -3.66 27.47 -0.38
CA LEU A 197 -3.73 28.63 -1.27
C LEU A 197 -3.74 28.26 -2.76
N SER A 198 -3.07 27.16 -3.11
CA SER A 198 -2.96 26.69 -4.50
C SER A 198 -4.21 25.91 -4.96
N ILE A 199 -5.02 25.42 -4.02
CA ILE A 199 -6.30 24.71 -4.28
C ILE A 199 -7.47 25.70 -4.44
N ALA A 200 -7.28 26.99 -4.12
CA ALA A 200 -8.34 28.00 -4.21
C ALA A 200 -8.99 28.01 -5.61
N PRO A 201 -10.32 28.19 -5.70
CA PRO A 201 -11.02 28.12 -6.98
C PRO A 201 -10.45 29.17 -7.92
N GLU A 202 -10.33 28.82 -9.20
CA GLU A 202 -10.26 29.83 -10.25
C GLU A 202 -11.45 30.76 -10.03
N VAL A 203 -11.20 31.95 -9.49
CA VAL A 203 -12.21 32.99 -9.39
C VAL A 203 -12.40 33.45 -10.83
N GLU A 204 -13.32 32.79 -11.55
CA GLU A 204 -13.87 33.29 -12.81
C GLU A 204 -14.31 34.74 -12.56
N ARG A 205 -13.58 35.67 -13.19
CA ARG A 205 -13.90 37.10 -13.23
C ARG A 205 -14.67 37.41 -14.50
#